data_AF-A0A654A835-F1
#
_entry.id   AF-A0A654A835-F1
#
_cell.length_a   1.000
_cell.length_b   1.000
_cell.length_c   1.000
_cell.angle_alpha   90.00
_cell.angle_beta   90.00
_cell.angle_gamma   90.00
#
_symmetry.space_group_name_H-M   'P 1'
#
loop_
_entity.id
_entity.type
_entity.pdbx_description
1 polymer ?
#
loop_
_entity_poly.entity_id
_entity_poly.type
_entity_poly.pdbx_seq_one_letter_code
_entity_poly.pdbx_strand_id
1 'polypeptide(L)'
;MSGRHSGRTSQGLRISALPGTLKLLFRLAPRQLNDEIAFAKIELKRKGVQVGVAAAFLVVALIFVLFLVVGLIVAAIMGLATIMPAWLAALIVSAAFLIIALIGGLIGVARFKKAMPLLPEETIRGIKHDIGVAKEGSAFNPAILDPESPEAKAAKAAKAEAAAKAKAEKEAKAAEHNKEFPQASEPELVRRLSQRRHHLMEVRDDLGAELDVKAQSRILLAAGQGKLREGQVLARRSKDAAAHRLAGLPESGLGNRWKPLAALAAAATVFVILVRKLLRTY
;
A
#
# COMPACT_ATOMS: atom_id res chain seq x y z
N MET A 1 77.55 35.91 -14.61
CA MET A 1 77.69 34.48 -14.97
C MET A 1 76.30 33.88 -15.10
N SER A 2 76.03 33.27 -16.24
CA SER A 2 74.75 32.69 -16.61
C SER A 2 74.49 31.38 -15.86
N GLY A 3 73.24 31.17 -15.44
CA GLY A 3 72.80 29.94 -14.78
C GLY A 3 71.30 29.76 -14.97
N ARG A 4 70.91 29.27 -16.16
CA ARG A 4 69.55 28.87 -16.51
C ARG A 4 69.11 27.70 -15.64
N HIS A 5 67.97 27.82 -14.95
CA HIS A 5 67.07 26.67 -14.72
C HIS A 5 65.61 27.12 -14.91
N SER A 6 65.19 27.05 -16.16
CA SER A 6 63.79 26.91 -16.55
C SER A 6 63.27 25.56 -16.02
N GLY A 7 62.61 25.57 -14.86
CA GLY A 7 61.79 24.45 -14.41
C GLY A 7 60.51 24.40 -15.24
N ARG A 8 60.58 23.75 -16.40
CA ARG A 8 59.45 23.40 -17.26
C ARG A 8 58.46 22.57 -16.42
N THR A 9 57.39 23.18 -15.90
CA THR A 9 56.24 22.41 -15.42
C THR A 9 55.58 21.80 -16.64
N SER A 10 55.95 20.56 -16.92
CA SER A 10 55.35 19.73 -17.95
C SER A 10 53.84 19.60 -17.68
N GLN A 11 53.06 20.41 -18.39
CA GLN A 11 51.70 20.05 -18.82
C GLN A 11 51.80 18.82 -19.74
N GLY A 12 52.11 17.67 -19.17
CA GLY A 12 51.79 16.39 -19.78
C GLY A 12 50.39 16.03 -19.35
N LEU A 13 49.44 15.94 -20.28
CA LEU A 13 48.15 15.29 -20.05
C LEU A 13 48.43 13.93 -19.38
N ARG A 14 48.15 13.82 -18.08
CA ARG A 14 48.30 12.58 -17.31
C ARG A 14 47.16 11.62 -17.67
N ILE A 15 47.20 11.10 -18.90
CA ILE A 15 46.29 10.06 -19.41
C ILE A 15 46.40 8.78 -18.57
N SER A 16 47.52 8.58 -17.85
CA SER A 16 47.72 7.46 -16.91
C SER A 16 47.03 7.61 -15.55
N ALA A 17 46.49 8.79 -15.19
CA ALA A 17 45.73 8.98 -13.94
C ALA A 17 44.21 8.81 -14.12
N LEU A 18 43.73 8.75 -15.37
CA LEU A 18 42.31 8.57 -15.74
C LEU A 18 41.63 7.34 -15.10
N PRO A 19 42.24 6.14 -15.04
CA PRO A 19 41.58 5.01 -14.39
C PRO A 19 41.51 5.17 -12.86
N GLY A 20 42.45 5.90 -12.24
CA GLY A 20 42.45 6.20 -10.81
C GLY A 20 41.40 7.25 -10.43
N THR A 21 41.26 8.32 -11.21
CA THR A 21 40.25 9.37 -11.00
C THR A 21 38.84 8.89 -11.30
N LEU A 22 38.65 8.04 -12.32
CA LEU A 22 37.36 7.41 -12.61
C LEU A 22 36.93 6.49 -11.45
N LYS A 23 37.87 5.73 -10.87
CA LYS A 23 37.60 4.86 -9.72
C LYS A 23 37.25 5.65 -8.45
N LEU A 24 37.85 6.83 -8.27
CA LEU A 24 37.50 7.74 -7.18
C LEU A 24 36.14 8.41 -7.41
N LEU A 25 35.82 8.84 -8.63
CA LEU A 25 34.50 9.35 -9.00
C LEU A 25 33.40 8.30 -8.77
N PHE A 26 33.57 7.06 -9.23
CA PHE A 26 32.59 5.99 -8.97
C PHE A 26 32.48 5.61 -7.49
N ARG A 27 33.52 5.83 -6.68
CA ARG A 27 33.49 5.58 -5.23
C ARG A 27 32.90 6.73 -4.42
N LEU A 28 33.02 7.98 -4.90
CA LEU A 28 32.59 9.20 -4.20
C LEU A 28 31.22 9.70 -4.65
N ALA A 29 30.86 9.51 -5.93
CA ALA A 29 29.57 9.93 -6.47
C ALA A 29 28.35 9.39 -5.70
N PRO A 30 28.30 8.11 -5.27
CA PRO A 30 27.17 7.61 -4.50
C PRO A 30 27.05 8.28 -3.12
N ARG A 31 28.19 8.63 -2.49
CA ARG A 31 28.20 9.31 -1.19
C ARG A 31 27.73 10.75 -1.33
N GLN A 32 28.24 11.47 -2.33
CA GLN A 32 27.83 12.85 -2.59
C GLN A 32 26.34 12.96 -2.94
N LEU A 33 25.83 12.05 -3.77
CA LEU A 33 24.38 11.99 -4.06
C LEU A 33 23.57 11.67 -2.79
N ASN A 34 24.03 10.76 -1.94
CA ASN A 34 23.35 10.46 -0.67
C ASN A 34 23.36 11.66 0.28
N ASP A 35 24.43 12.44 0.32
CA ASP A 35 24.54 13.64 1.15
C ASP A 35 23.65 14.78 0.63
N GLU A 36 23.57 14.98 -0.69
CA GLU A 36 22.64 15.95 -1.30
C GLU A 36 21.18 15.53 -1.10
N ILE A 37 20.87 14.24 -1.21
CA ILE A 37 19.53 13.70 -0.89
C ILE A 37 19.22 13.89 0.60
N ALA A 38 20.18 13.67 1.50
CA ALA A 38 20.01 13.89 2.93
C ALA A 38 19.76 15.38 3.25
N PHE A 39 20.49 16.28 2.59
CA PHE A 39 20.29 17.72 2.71
C PHE A 39 18.91 18.15 2.20
N ALA A 40 18.53 17.68 1.00
CA ALA A 40 17.22 17.94 0.41
C ALA A 40 16.08 17.42 1.31
N LYS A 41 16.24 16.26 1.95
CA LYS A 41 15.27 15.73 2.92
C LYS A 41 15.12 16.64 4.14
N ILE A 42 16.23 17.16 4.68
CA ILE A 42 16.21 18.07 5.83
C ILE A 42 15.53 19.39 5.45
N GLU A 43 15.85 19.94 4.28
CA GLU A 43 15.26 21.17 3.79
C GLU A 43 13.76 21.00 3.48
N LEU A 44 13.37 19.91 2.83
CA LEU A 44 11.97 19.54 2.60
C LEU A 44 11.22 19.32 3.90
N LYS A 45 11.84 18.71 4.92
CA LYS A 45 11.21 18.56 6.24
C LYS A 45 11.02 19.93 6.90
N ARG A 46 12.01 20.81 6.86
CA ARG A 46 11.94 22.14 7.46
C ARG A 46 10.89 23.03 6.77
N LYS A 47 10.91 23.08 5.43
CA LYS A 47 9.91 23.79 4.62
C LYS A 47 8.53 23.13 4.75
N GLY A 48 8.47 21.80 4.76
CA GLY A 48 7.24 21.03 4.91
C GLY A 48 6.57 21.26 6.26
N VAL A 49 7.33 21.36 7.36
CA VAL A 49 6.78 21.71 8.68
C VAL A 49 6.24 23.14 8.68
N GLN A 50 6.96 24.11 8.11
CA GLN A 50 6.48 25.51 8.04
C GLN A 50 5.20 25.64 7.22
N VAL A 51 5.18 25.05 6.03
CA VAL A 51 3.98 24.99 5.17
C VAL A 51 2.86 24.22 5.86
N GLY A 52 3.17 23.13 6.55
CA GLY A 52 2.21 22.32 7.29
C GLY A 52 1.56 23.08 8.44
N VAL A 53 2.33 23.85 9.22
CA VAL A 53 1.80 24.70 10.29
C VAL A 53 0.92 25.81 9.72
N ALA A 54 1.36 26.48 8.65
CA ALA A 54 0.55 27.50 7.98
C ALA A 54 -0.76 26.92 7.42
N ALA A 55 -0.70 25.73 6.80
CA ALA A 55 -1.87 25.01 6.32
C ALA A 55 -2.81 24.62 7.47
N ALA A 56 -2.29 24.19 8.62
CA ALA A 56 -3.09 23.87 9.80
C ALA A 56 -3.86 25.11 10.31
N PHE A 57 -3.20 26.26 10.42
CA PHE A 57 -3.88 27.51 10.79
C PHE A 57 -4.92 27.94 9.74
N LEU A 58 -4.66 27.74 8.46
CA LEU A 58 -5.64 27.98 7.40
C LEU A 58 -6.87 27.09 7.53
N VAL A 59 -6.68 25.79 7.83
CA VAL A 59 -7.81 24.88 8.06
C VAL A 59 -8.64 25.34 9.26
N VAL A 60 -8.00 25.70 10.37
CA VAL A 60 -8.71 26.24 11.54
C VAL A 60 -9.46 27.53 11.19
N ALA A 61 -8.82 28.47 10.49
CA ALA A 61 -9.47 29.69 10.05
C ALA A 61 -10.69 29.43 9.14
N LEU A 62 -10.58 28.47 8.20
CA LEU A 62 -11.69 28.06 7.34
C LEU A 62 -12.86 27.47 8.13
N ILE A 63 -12.60 26.71 9.20
CA ILE A 63 -13.66 26.20 10.09
C ILE A 63 -14.38 27.36 10.79
N PHE A 64 -13.66 28.37 11.30
CA PHE A 64 -14.29 29.54 11.91
C PHE A 64 -15.07 30.38 10.90
N VAL A 65 -14.56 30.54 9.67
CA VAL A 65 -15.30 31.19 8.59
C VAL A 65 -16.58 30.41 8.25
N LEU A 66 -16.54 29.08 8.25
CA LEU A 66 -17.73 28.26 8.05
C LEU A 66 -18.78 28.49 9.15
N PHE A 67 -18.38 28.50 10.42
CA PHE A 67 -19.30 28.83 11.52
C PHE A 67 -19.84 30.25 11.43
N LEU A 68 -19.02 31.22 11.03
CA LEU A 68 -19.47 32.60 10.78
C LEU A 68 -20.54 32.63 9.69
N VAL A 69 -20.34 31.94 8.56
CA VAL A 69 -21.33 31.88 7.47
C VAL A 69 -22.65 31.28 7.96
N VAL A 70 -22.62 30.19 8.72
CA VAL A 70 -23.84 29.60 9.30
C VAL A 70 -24.54 30.59 10.23
N GLY A 71 -23.77 31.27 11.10
CA GLY A 71 -24.30 32.31 12.00
C GLY A 71 -24.95 33.47 11.25
N LEU A 72 -24.32 33.94 10.16
CA LEU A 72 -24.88 34.99 9.31
C LEU A 72 -26.14 34.55 8.57
N ILE A 73 -26.22 33.30 8.12
CA ILE A 73 -27.43 32.74 7.51
C ILE A 73 -28.57 32.75 8.54
N VAL A 74 -28.33 32.24 9.75
CA VAL A 74 -29.34 32.24 10.82
C VAL A 74 -29.76 33.68 11.17
N ALA A 75 -28.81 34.60 11.32
CA ALA A 75 -29.09 36.00 11.61
C ALA A 75 -29.93 36.65 10.49
N ALA A 76 -29.63 36.37 9.22
CA ALA A 76 -30.40 36.86 8.08
C ALA A 76 -31.84 36.30 8.07
N ILE A 77 -32.01 35.00 8.36
CA ILE A 77 -33.33 34.37 8.46
C ILE A 77 -34.12 35.00 9.60
N MET A 78 -33.53 35.11 10.79
CA MET A 78 -34.19 35.69 11.96
C MET A 78 -34.51 37.17 11.78
N GLY A 79 -33.62 37.94 11.14
CA GLY A 79 -33.87 39.34 10.81
C GLY A 79 -35.05 39.48 9.84
N LEU A 80 -35.10 38.67 8.79
CA LEU A 80 -36.21 38.71 7.84
C LEU A 80 -37.52 38.16 8.44
N ALA A 81 -37.43 37.21 9.37
CA ALA A 81 -38.58 36.65 10.09
C ALA A 81 -39.29 37.66 11.01
N THR A 82 -38.70 38.85 11.25
CA THR A 82 -39.37 39.95 11.98
C THR A 82 -40.52 40.58 11.19
N ILE A 83 -40.51 40.45 9.86
CA ILE A 83 -41.51 41.07 8.96
C ILE A 83 -42.30 40.05 8.13
N MET A 84 -41.98 38.75 8.21
CA MET A 84 -42.68 37.67 7.52
C MET A 84 -42.55 36.32 8.26
N PRO A 85 -43.34 35.29 7.94
CA PRO A 85 -43.20 33.98 8.58
C PRO A 85 -41.80 33.38 8.42
N ALA A 86 -41.28 32.75 9.48
CA ALA A 86 -39.91 32.22 9.52
C ALA A 86 -39.62 31.19 8.41
N TRP A 87 -40.60 30.37 8.02
CA TRP A 87 -40.45 29.40 6.93
C TRP A 87 -40.22 30.10 5.57
N LEU A 88 -40.91 31.22 5.32
CA LEU A 88 -40.76 31.98 4.08
C LEU A 88 -39.42 32.73 4.06
N ALA A 89 -39.02 33.31 5.19
CA ALA A 89 -37.71 33.94 5.35
C ALA A 89 -36.56 32.95 5.04
N ALA A 90 -36.64 31.72 5.58
CA ALA A 90 -35.67 30.68 5.30
C ALA A 90 -35.59 30.32 3.80
N LEU A 91 -36.74 30.22 3.11
CA LEU A 91 -36.77 29.95 1.67
C LEU A 91 -36.15 31.08 0.85
N ILE A 92 -36.43 32.35 1.19
CA ILE A 92 -35.89 33.51 0.47
C ILE A 92 -34.37 33.59 0.64
N VAL A 93 -33.87 33.44 1.87
CA VAL A 93 -32.43 33.43 2.14
C VAL A 93 -31.77 32.26 1.41
N SER A 94 -32.36 31.06 1.46
CA SER A 94 -31.85 29.89 0.73
C SER A 94 -31.82 30.14 -0.79
N ALA A 95 -32.84 30.76 -1.37
CA ALA A 95 -32.88 31.09 -2.79
C ALA A 95 -31.77 32.08 -3.18
N ALA A 96 -31.53 33.11 -2.35
CA ALA A 96 -30.45 34.07 -2.57
C ALA A 96 -29.07 33.37 -2.57
N PHE A 97 -28.82 32.47 -1.59
CA PHE A 97 -27.59 31.69 -1.54
C PHE A 97 -27.45 30.72 -2.72
N LEU A 98 -28.54 30.12 -3.20
CA LEU A 98 -28.53 29.26 -4.38
C LEU A 98 -28.11 30.02 -5.63
N ILE A 99 -28.59 31.26 -5.80
CA ILE A 99 -28.19 32.12 -6.92
C ILE A 99 -26.70 32.47 -6.83
N ILE A 100 -26.21 32.86 -5.65
CA ILE A 100 -24.79 33.16 -5.44
C ILE A 100 -23.93 31.92 -5.73
N ALA A 101 -24.35 30.75 -5.23
CA ALA A 101 -23.67 29.47 -5.46
C ALA A 101 -23.66 29.10 -6.95
N LEU A 102 -24.75 29.33 -7.68
CA LEU A 102 -24.83 29.09 -9.11
C LEU A 102 -23.87 30.01 -9.88
N ILE A 103 -23.88 31.31 -9.60
CA ILE A 103 -22.97 32.27 -10.25
C ILE A 103 -21.51 31.92 -9.93
N GLY A 104 -21.19 31.71 -8.66
CA GLY A 104 -19.85 31.32 -8.22
C GLY A 104 -19.39 29.99 -8.84
N GLY A 105 -20.28 29.00 -8.91
CA GLY A 105 -20.04 27.71 -9.53
C GLY A 105 -19.78 27.83 -11.03
N LEU A 106 -20.57 28.62 -11.76
CA LEU A 106 -20.37 28.87 -13.18
C LEU A 106 -19.04 29.59 -13.46
N ILE A 107 -18.71 30.64 -12.68
CA ILE A 107 -17.42 31.33 -12.79
C ILE A 107 -16.27 30.39 -12.45
N GLY A 108 -16.41 29.58 -11.39
CA GLY A 108 -15.43 28.59 -10.97
C GLY A 108 -15.15 27.56 -12.05
N VAL A 109 -16.20 26.98 -12.64
CA VAL A 109 -16.08 26.04 -13.76
C VAL A 109 -15.46 26.72 -14.99
N ALA A 110 -15.87 27.95 -15.31
CA ALA A 110 -15.30 28.67 -16.45
C ALA A 110 -13.81 28.96 -16.26
N ARG A 111 -13.40 29.39 -15.06
CA ARG A 111 -11.99 29.63 -14.69
C ARG A 111 -11.19 28.33 -14.66
N PHE A 112 -11.75 27.27 -14.11
CA PHE A 112 -11.12 25.95 -14.05
C PHE A 112 -10.88 25.38 -15.44
N LYS A 113 -11.88 25.49 -16.34
CA LYS A 113 -11.73 25.10 -17.75
C LYS A 113 -10.65 25.90 -18.48
N LYS A 114 -10.53 27.20 -18.21
CA LYS A 114 -9.47 28.05 -18.77
C LYS A 114 -8.08 27.75 -18.20
N ALA A 115 -8.01 27.27 -16.96
CA ALA A 115 -6.77 26.85 -16.31
C ALA A 115 -6.35 25.42 -16.71
N MET A 116 -7.17 24.69 -17.46
CA MET A 116 -6.80 23.41 -18.06
C MET A 116 -6.27 23.60 -19.49
N PRO A 117 -5.20 22.88 -19.87
CA PRO A 117 -4.55 21.81 -19.11
C PRO A 117 -3.53 22.34 -18.08
N LEU A 118 -3.62 21.87 -16.82
CA LEU A 118 -2.67 22.20 -15.74
C LEU A 118 -1.24 21.71 -16.02
N LEU A 119 -1.10 20.82 -17.00
CA LEU A 119 0.16 20.31 -17.50
C LEU A 119 0.25 20.68 -19.00
N PRO A 120 1.37 21.25 -19.46
CA PRO A 120 1.60 21.49 -20.88
C PRO A 120 1.35 20.22 -21.70
N GLU A 121 0.76 20.35 -22.88
CA GLU A 121 0.47 19.20 -23.76
C GLU A 121 1.73 18.37 -24.05
N GLU A 122 2.88 19.03 -24.16
CA GLU A 122 4.19 18.38 -24.32
C GLU A 122 4.60 17.52 -23.13
N THR A 123 4.27 17.93 -21.90
CA THR A 123 4.54 17.12 -20.69
C THR A 123 3.69 15.86 -20.68
N ILE A 124 2.42 15.97 -21.07
CA ILE A 124 1.52 14.81 -21.19
C ILE A 124 1.99 13.89 -22.32
N ARG A 125 2.45 14.45 -23.44
CA ARG A 125 3.01 13.68 -24.57
C ARG A 125 4.28 12.95 -24.15
N GLY A 126 5.20 13.61 -23.44
CA GLY A 126 6.42 13.01 -22.91
C GLY A 126 6.12 11.82 -21.98
N ILE A 127 5.21 12.00 -21.01
CA ILE A 127 4.83 10.90 -20.10
C ILE A 127 4.22 9.71 -20.88
N LYS A 128 3.37 9.97 -21.87
CA LYS A 128 2.79 8.90 -22.71
C LYS A 128 3.84 8.20 -23.56
N HIS A 129 4.83 8.95 -24.07
CA HIS A 129 5.97 8.40 -24.79
C HIS A 129 6.81 7.49 -23.90
N ASP A 130 7.18 7.94 -22.71
CA ASP A 130 7.98 7.17 -21.76
C ASP A 130 7.27 5.88 -21.33
N ILE A 131 5.96 5.96 -21.07
CA ILE A 131 5.15 4.76 -20.75
C ILE A 131 5.04 3.82 -21.95
N GLY A 132 4.88 4.37 -23.16
CA GLY A 132 4.82 3.61 -24.40
C GLY A 132 6.11 2.82 -24.64
N VAL A 133 7.26 3.48 -24.52
CA VAL A 133 8.58 2.86 -24.63
C VAL A 133 8.81 1.84 -23.52
N ALA A 134 8.39 2.12 -22.28
CA ALA A 134 8.52 1.15 -21.18
C ALA A 134 7.69 -0.12 -21.39
N LYS A 135 6.55 -0.03 -22.09
CA LYS A 135 5.64 -1.16 -22.32
C LYS A 135 5.96 -1.94 -23.60
N GLU A 136 6.26 -1.23 -24.69
CA GLU A 136 6.35 -1.78 -26.04
C GLU A 136 7.80 -1.75 -26.58
N GLY A 137 8.73 -1.13 -25.85
CA GLY A 137 10.15 -1.08 -26.21
C GLY A 137 10.36 -0.43 -27.57
N SER A 138 11.22 -1.03 -28.40
CA SER A 138 11.51 -0.55 -29.76
C SER A 138 10.35 -0.73 -30.74
N ALA A 139 9.29 -1.46 -30.37
CA ALA A 139 8.09 -1.59 -31.19
C ALA A 139 7.10 -0.43 -30.99
N PHE A 140 7.34 0.43 -29.99
CA PHE A 140 6.53 1.62 -29.76
C PHE A 140 6.69 2.62 -30.90
N ASN A 141 5.59 2.98 -31.54
CA ASN A 141 5.58 4.02 -32.56
C ASN A 141 5.21 5.38 -31.93
N PRO A 142 6.13 6.37 -31.83
CA PRO A 142 5.81 7.66 -31.23
C PRO A 142 4.78 8.48 -32.02
N ALA A 143 4.60 8.22 -33.32
CA ALA A 143 3.68 8.96 -34.16
C ALA A 143 2.19 8.66 -33.85
N ILE A 144 1.86 7.59 -33.12
CA ILE A 144 0.49 7.37 -32.60
C ILE A 144 0.09 8.37 -31.49
N LEU A 145 1.05 9.11 -30.92
CA LEU A 145 0.78 10.13 -29.90
C LEU A 145 0.38 11.49 -30.49
N ASP A 146 0.63 11.71 -31.79
CA ASP A 146 0.26 12.92 -32.49
C ASP A 146 -1.17 12.79 -33.06
N PRO A 147 -2.15 13.58 -32.60
CA PRO A 147 -3.54 13.47 -33.04
C PRO A 147 -3.75 13.65 -34.55
N GLU A 148 -2.86 14.39 -35.21
CA GLU A 148 -2.98 14.67 -36.65
C GLU A 148 -2.35 13.61 -37.54
N SER A 149 -1.55 12.70 -36.97
CA SER A 149 -0.88 11.66 -37.73
C SER A 149 -1.88 10.66 -38.34
N PRO A 150 -1.58 10.10 -39.53
CA PRO A 150 -2.42 9.08 -40.14
C PRO A 150 -2.51 7.81 -39.28
N GLU A 151 -1.47 7.54 -38.49
CA GLU A 151 -1.35 6.38 -37.62
C GLU A 151 -2.20 6.49 -36.36
N ALA A 152 -2.31 7.68 -35.76
CA ALA A 152 -3.22 7.93 -34.65
C ALA A 152 -4.69 7.84 -35.10
N LYS A 153 -5.00 8.33 -36.30
CA LYS A 153 -6.33 8.21 -36.93
C LYS A 153 -6.67 6.74 -37.23
N ALA A 154 -5.73 5.98 -37.77
CA ALA A 154 -5.88 4.54 -37.99
C ALA A 154 -6.03 3.75 -36.67
N ALA A 155 -5.24 4.06 -35.64
CA ALA A 155 -5.34 3.43 -34.33
C ALA A 155 -6.69 3.73 -33.63
N LYS A 156 -7.20 4.96 -33.77
CA LYS A 156 -8.51 5.36 -33.24
C LYS A 156 -9.64 4.65 -33.99
N ALA A 157 -9.55 4.55 -35.32
CA ALA A 157 -10.51 3.80 -36.14
C ALA A 157 -10.49 2.31 -35.80
N ALA A 158 -9.32 1.68 -35.71
CA ALA A 158 -9.17 0.29 -35.30
C ALA A 158 -9.72 0.03 -33.89
N LYS A 159 -9.50 0.96 -32.94
CA LYS A 159 -10.05 0.85 -31.58
C LYS A 159 -11.57 1.02 -31.57
N ALA A 160 -12.12 1.91 -32.41
CA ALA A 160 -13.56 2.10 -32.56
C ALA A 160 -14.23 0.87 -33.19
N GLU A 161 -13.62 0.28 -34.22
CA GLU A 161 -14.06 -0.96 -34.84
C GLU A 161 -13.95 -2.16 -33.89
N ALA A 162 -12.85 -2.27 -33.13
CA ALA A 162 -12.69 -3.31 -32.13
C ALA A 162 -13.73 -3.16 -31.00
N ALA A 163 -14.02 -1.94 -30.57
CA ALA A 163 -15.08 -1.68 -29.60
C ALA A 163 -16.48 -1.98 -30.16
N ALA A 164 -16.73 -1.69 -31.44
CA ALA A 164 -17.98 -2.02 -32.12
C ALA A 164 -18.15 -3.54 -32.27
N LYS A 165 -17.09 -4.26 -32.70
CA LYS A 165 -17.06 -5.72 -32.79
C LYS A 165 -17.24 -6.37 -31.42
N ALA A 166 -16.57 -5.87 -30.38
CA ALA A 166 -16.72 -6.37 -29.01
C ALA A 166 -18.12 -6.11 -28.44
N LYS A 167 -18.76 -4.98 -28.78
CA LYS A 167 -20.16 -4.71 -28.43
C LYS A 167 -21.10 -5.66 -29.18
N ALA A 168 -20.93 -5.80 -30.49
CA ALA A 168 -21.72 -6.71 -31.31
C ALA A 168 -21.58 -8.18 -30.86
N GLU A 169 -20.38 -8.61 -30.47
CA GLU A 169 -20.13 -9.95 -29.92
C GLU A 169 -20.78 -10.12 -28.54
N LYS A 170 -20.71 -9.10 -27.66
CA LYS A 170 -21.42 -9.11 -26.37
C LYS A 170 -22.93 -9.15 -26.55
N GLU A 171 -23.46 -8.39 -27.50
CA GLU A 171 -24.89 -8.34 -27.82
C GLU A 171 -25.35 -9.64 -28.48
N ALA A 172 -24.53 -10.24 -29.35
CA ALA A 172 -24.78 -11.57 -29.93
C ALA A 172 -24.76 -12.65 -28.85
N LYS A 173 -23.76 -12.64 -27.95
CA LYS A 173 -23.69 -13.56 -26.80
C LYS A 173 -24.83 -13.33 -25.82
N ALA A 174 -25.26 -12.08 -25.61
CA ALA A 174 -26.43 -11.76 -24.79
C ALA A 174 -27.74 -12.24 -25.45
N ALA A 175 -27.85 -12.12 -26.77
CA ALA A 175 -28.99 -12.59 -27.54
C ALA A 175 -29.03 -14.13 -27.63
N GLU A 176 -27.89 -14.80 -27.76
CA GLU A 176 -27.76 -16.26 -27.66
C GLU A 176 -28.09 -16.75 -26.25
N HIS A 177 -27.53 -16.11 -25.21
CA HIS A 177 -27.88 -16.41 -23.82
C HIS A 177 -29.38 -16.20 -23.53
N ASN A 178 -30.03 -15.21 -24.14
CA ASN A 178 -31.48 -14.98 -24.00
C ASN A 178 -32.32 -15.99 -24.82
N LYS A 179 -31.76 -16.61 -25.86
CA LYS A 179 -32.41 -17.71 -26.61
C LYS A 179 -32.26 -19.05 -25.88
N GLU A 180 -31.10 -19.31 -25.31
CA GLU A 180 -30.79 -20.55 -24.57
C GLU A 180 -31.37 -20.54 -23.15
N PHE A 181 -31.47 -19.36 -22.54
CA PHE A 181 -32.19 -19.10 -21.30
C PHE A 181 -33.24 -18.01 -21.56
N PRO A 182 -34.45 -18.36 -22.07
CA PRO A 182 -35.55 -17.40 -22.07
C PRO A 182 -35.75 -16.91 -20.63
N GLN A 183 -36.08 -15.62 -20.45
CA GLN A 183 -36.42 -15.05 -19.14
C GLN A 183 -37.26 -16.06 -18.36
N ALA A 184 -36.67 -16.63 -17.30
CA ALA A 184 -37.20 -17.83 -16.66
C ALA A 184 -38.65 -17.57 -16.26
N SER A 185 -39.56 -18.44 -16.70
CA SER A 185 -40.97 -18.35 -16.33
C SER A 185 -41.10 -18.33 -14.80
N GLU A 186 -42.04 -17.55 -14.24
CA GLU A 186 -42.27 -17.46 -12.79
C GLU A 186 -42.17 -18.81 -12.04
N PRO A 187 -42.77 -19.93 -12.52
CA PRO A 187 -42.63 -21.22 -11.82
C PRO A 187 -41.20 -21.75 -11.76
N GLU A 188 -40.36 -21.44 -12.75
CA GLU A 188 -38.96 -21.85 -12.77
C GLU A 188 -38.09 -21.00 -11.83
N LEU A 189 -38.40 -19.70 -11.73
CA LEU A 189 -37.76 -18.81 -10.76
C LEU A 189 -38.03 -19.26 -9.32
N VAL A 190 -39.28 -19.66 -9.02
CA VAL A 190 -39.65 -20.22 -7.71
C VAL A 190 -38.84 -21.48 -7.40
N ARG A 191 -38.66 -22.37 -8.39
CA ARG A 191 -37.87 -23.60 -8.23
C ARG A 191 -36.38 -23.32 -8.00
N ARG A 192 -35.79 -22.36 -8.73
CA ARG A 192 -34.39 -21.96 -8.53
C ARG A 192 -34.20 -21.28 -7.17
N LEU A 193 -35.17 -20.49 -6.72
CA LEU A 193 -35.12 -19.81 -5.44
C LEU A 193 -35.29 -20.78 -4.26
N SER A 194 -36.10 -21.84 -4.40
CA SER A 194 -36.18 -22.90 -3.39
C SER A 194 -34.88 -23.71 -3.30
N GLN A 195 -34.28 -24.07 -4.44
CA GLN A 195 -32.99 -24.76 -4.48
C GLN A 195 -31.86 -23.94 -3.84
N ARG A 196 -31.78 -22.63 -4.14
CA ARG A 196 -30.80 -21.74 -3.51
C ARG A 196 -30.99 -21.62 -2.00
N ARG A 197 -32.23 -21.57 -1.52
CA ARG A 197 -32.51 -21.53 -0.07
C ARG A 197 -32.07 -22.80 0.64
N HIS A 198 -32.25 -23.97 0.04
CA HIS A 198 -31.74 -25.21 0.60
C HIS A 198 -30.22 -25.23 0.64
N HIS A 199 -29.56 -24.83 -0.44
CA HIS A 199 -28.10 -24.80 -0.47
C HIS A 199 -27.51 -23.81 0.55
N LEU A 200 -28.13 -22.64 0.74
CA LEU A 200 -27.70 -21.69 1.76
C LEU A 200 -27.92 -22.22 3.18
N MET A 201 -28.97 -23.03 3.39
CA MET A 201 -29.21 -23.69 4.67
C MET A 201 -28.12 -24.71 4.97
N GLU A 202 -27.76 -25.54 3.99
CA GLU A 202 -26.65 -26.52 4.10
C GLU A 202 -25.32 -25.83 4.41
N VAL A 203 -24.96 -24.80 3.63
CA VAL A 203 -23.73 -24.02 3.85
C VAL A 203 -23.70 -23.39 5.25
N ARG A 204 -24.84 -22.90 5.75
CA ARG A 204 -24.95 -22.34 7.11
C ARG A 204 -24.78 -23.41 8.18
N ASP A 205 -25.35 -24.59 7.99
CA ASP A 205 -25.23 -25.69 8.95
C ASP A 205 -23.78 -26.23 8.99
N ASP A 206 -23.13 -26.33 7.83
CA ASP A 206 -21.70 -26.67 7.71
C ASP A 206 -20.80 -25.63 8.38
N LEU A 207 -21.02 -24.33 8.11
CA LEU A 207 -20.31 -23.24 8.80
C LEU A 207 -20.53 -23.28 10.31
N GLY A 208 -21.73 -23.65 10.77
CA GLY A 208 -22.02 -23.83 12.19
C GLY A 208 -21.21 -24.97 12.82
N ALA A 209 -21.01 -26.06 12.10
CA ALA A 209 -20.18 -27.19 12.53
C ALA A 209 -18.68 -26.83 12.53
N GLU A 210 -18.20 -26.13 11.49
CA GLU A 210 -16.80 -25.72 11.39
C GLU A 210 -16.42 -24.62 12.39
N LEU A 211 -17.33 -23.70 12.71
CA LEU A 211 -17.13 -22.62 13.67
C LEU A 211 -17.37 -23.03 15.13
N ASP A 212 -17.64 -24.31 15.42
CA ASP A 212 -17.65 -24.79 16.81
C ASP A 212 -16.22 -24.85 17.37
N VAL A 213 -15.71 -23.67 17.74
CA VAL A 213 -14.43 -23.45 18.43
C VAL A 213 -14.37 -24.29 19.71
N LYS A 214 -15.51 -24.66 20.32
CA LYS A 214 -15.58 -25.49 21.52
C LYS A 214 -15.29 -26.95 21.21
N ALA A 215 -15.76 -27.47 20.06
CA ALA A 215 -15.39 -28.79 19.58
C ALA A 215 -13.92 -28.85 19.18
N GLN A 216 -13.44 -27.88 18.40
CA GLN A 216 -12.04 -27.82 17.97
C GLN A 216 -11.06 -27.64 19.15
N SER A 217 -11.41 -26.82 20.14
CA SER A 217 -10.59 -26.64 21.34
C SER A 217 -10.51 -27.90 22.19
N ARG A 218 -11.57 -28.72 22.28
CA ARG A 218 -11.48 -30.03 22.96
C ARG A 218 -10.53 -30.99 22.24
N ILE A 219 -10.54 -31.03 20.92
CA ILE A 219 -9.65 -31.88 20.12
C ILE A 219 -8.19 -31.41 20.28
N LEU A 220 -7.95 -30.09 20.23
CA LEU A 220 -6.62 -29.52 20.48
C LEU A 220 -6.14 -29.74 21.91
N LEU A 221 -7.02 -29.60 22.91
CA LEU A 221 -6.69 -29.87 24.31
C LEU A 221 -6.38 -31.36 24.54
N ALA A 222 -7.12 -32.27 23.91
CA ALA A 222 -6.84 -33.70 23.96
C ALA A 222 -5.49 -34.04 23.32
N ALA A 223 -5.17 -33.43 22.16
CA ALA A 223 -3.87 -33.58 21.51
C ALA A 223 -2.72 -33.00 22.35
N GLY A 224 -2.94 -31.86 23.01
CA GLY A 224 -1.96 -31.23 23.90
C GLY A 224 -1.65 -32.06 25.15
N GLN A 225 -2.67 -32.67 25.76
CA GLN A 225 -2.49 -33.55 26.93
C GLN A 225 -1.69 -34.82 26.58
N GLY A 226 -1.87 -35.39 25.39
CA GLY A 226 -1.10 -36.54 24.91
C GLY A 226 0.40 -36.22 24.83
N LYS A 227 0.75 -35.10 24.20
CA LYS A 227 2.16 -34.67 24.07
C LYS A 227 2.79 -34.26 25.39
N LEU A 228 2.01 -33.68 26.30
CA LEU A 228 2.48 -33.37 27.66
C LEU A 228 2.86 -34.63 28.45
N ARG A 229 2.07 -35.70 28.32
CA ARG A 229 2.38 -36.99 28.96
C ARG A 229 3.65 -37.61 28.37
N GLU A 230 3.82 -37.58 27.05
CA GLU A 230 5.06 -38.01 26.40
C GLU A 230 6.28 -37.21 26.89
N GLY A 231 6.15 -35.89 27.01
CA GLY A 231 7.19 -35.01 27.55
C GLY A 231 7.54 -35.32 29.00
N GLN A 232 6.54 -35.60 29.85
CA GLN A 232 6.76 -35.98 31.26
C GLN A 232 7.47 -37.33 31.40
N VAL A 233 7.13 -38.31 30.55
CA VAL A 233 7.81 -39.62 30.52
C VAL A 233 9.26 -39.46 30.07
N LEU A 234 9.51 -38.64 29.05
CA LEU A 234 10.88 -38.35 28.59
C LEU A 234 11.71 -37.60 29.65
N ALA A 235 11.09 -36.66 30.37
CA ALA A 235 11.71 -35.90 31.44
C ALA A 235 12.00 -36.74 32.70
N ARG A 236 11.14 -37.69 33.04
CA ARG A 236 11.43 -38.68 34.10
C ARG A 236 12.58 -39.59 33.69
N ARG A 237 12.52 -40.14 32.48
CA ARG A 237 13.57 -41.01 31.96
C ARG A 237 14.93 -40.31 31.88
N SER A 238 14.95 -39.02 31.55
CA SER A 238 16.19 -38.22 31.55
C SER A 238 16.67 -37.88 32.97
N LYS A 239 15.76 -37.62 33.92
CA LYS A 239 16.10 -37.49 35.35
C LYS A 239 16.69 -38.77 35.91
N ASP A 240 16.10 -39.92 35.62
CA ASP A 240 16.56 -41.22 36.12
C ASP A 240 17.93 -41.59 35.51
N ALA A 241 18.12 -41.31 34.21
CA ALA A 241 19.41 -41.47 33.55
C ALA A 241 20.49 -40.53 34.12
N ALA A 242 20.13 -39.29 34.47
CA ALA A 242 21.03 -38.34 35.12
C ALA A 242 21.37 -38.78 36.55
N ALA A 243 20.39 -39.26 37.31
CA ALA A 243 20.57 -39.77 38.67
C ALA A 243 21.49 -41.00 38.68
N HIS A 244 21.32 -41.93 37.74
CA HIS A 244 22.22 -43.09 37.60
C HIS A 244 23.65 -42.69 37.21
N ARG A 245 23.83 -41.66 36.37
CA ARG A 245 25.18 -41.14 36.05
C ARG A 245 25.82 -40.39 37.22
N LEU A 246 25.01 -39.74 38.05
CA LEU A 246 25.48 -39.07 39.27
C LEU A 246 25.83 -40.05 40.39
N ALA A 247 25.11 -41.18 40.49
CA ALA A 247 25.37 -42.23 41.49
C ALA A 247 26.66 -43.03 41.22
N GLY A 248 27.21 -42.97 40.01
CA GLY A 248 28.49 -43.61 39.65
C GLY A 248 29.73 -42.73 39.85
N LEU A 249 29.58 -41.51 40.38
CA LEU A 249 30.72 -40.63 40.66
C LEU A 249 31.31 -40.96 42.04
N PRO A 250 32.64 -41.11 42.17
CA PRO A 250 33.28 -41.44 43.45
C PRO A 250 33.00 -40.34 44.48
N GLU A 251 32.53 -40.71 45.67
CA GLU A 251 32.16 -39.81 46.79
C GLU A 251 33.32 -38.98 47.38
N SER A 252 34.51 -39.01 46.79
CA SER A 252 35.65 -38.23 47.27
C SER A 252 35.77 -36.89 46.52
N GLY A 253 35.23 -35.82 47.12
CA GLY A 253 35.96 -34.54 47.12
C GLY A 253 35.34 -33.27 46.53
N LEU A 254 34.05 -33.21 46.19
CA LEU A 254 33.44 -31.96 45.69
C LEU A 254 32.37 -31.42 46.64
N GLY A 255 32.79 -30.52 47.53
CA GLY A 255 31.96 -29.89 48.54
C GLY A 255 30.71 -29.18 47.97
N ASN A 256 29.70 -29.02 48.82
CA ASN A 256 28.34 -28.53 48.55
C ASN A 256 28.22 -27.22 47.72
N ARG A 257 29.32 -26.51 47.45
CA ARG A 257 29.36 -25.24 46.72
C ARG A 257 29.42 -25.40 45.19
N TRP A 258 29.85 -26.55 44.68
CA TRP A 258 30.01 -26.76 43.23
C TRP A 258 28.86 -27.54 42.57
N LYS A 259 27.93 -28.08 43.37
CA LYS A 259 26.68 -28.71 42.91
C LYS A 259 25.86 -27.84 41.93
N PRO A 260 25.65 -26.53 42.16
CA PRO A 260 24.91 -25.71 41.19
C PRO A 260 25.66 -25.53 39.86
N LEU A 261 26.99 -25.53 39.86
CA LEU A 261 27.79 -25.39 38.63
C LEU A 261 27.80 -26.67 37.80
N ALA A 262 27.83 -27.84 38.44
CA ALA A 262 27.68 -29.12 37.75
C ALA A 262 26.27 -29.28 37.14
N ALA A 263 25.23 -28.84 37.84
CA ALA A 263 23.86 -28.80 37.31
C ALA A 263 23.73 -27.84 36.11
N LEU A 264 24.46 -26.72 36.12
CA LEU A 264 24.47 -25.75 35.02
C LEU A 264 25.18 -26.31 33.77
N ALA A 265 26.29 -27.03 33.94
CA ALA A 265 26.98 -27.71 32.83
C ALA A 265 26.11 -28.82 32.19
N ALA A 266 25.37 -29.57 33.01
CA ALA A 266 24.40 -30.56 32.54
C ALA A 266 23.21 -29.90 31.81
N ALA A 267 22.70 -28.76 32.29
CA ALA A 267 21.65 -28.01 31.61
C ALA A 267 22.11 -27.43 30.27
N ALA A 268 23.36 -26.94 30.18
CA ALA A 268 23.94 -26.40 28.96
C ALA A 268 24.05 -27.47 27.85
N THR A 269 24.41 -28.71 28.19
CA THR A 269 24.48 -29.80 27.20
C THR A 269 23.10 -30.19 26.66
N VAL A 270 22.06 -30.19 27.50
CA VAL A 270 20.67 -30.41 27.07
C VAL A 270 20.19 -29.27 26.16
N PHE A 271 20.54 -28.02 26.49
CA PHE A 271 20.20 -26.86 25.67
C PHE A 271 20.85 -26.93 24.27
N VAL A 272 22.12 -27.32 24.18
CA VAL A 272 22.81 -27.49 22.89
C VAL A 272 22.18 -28.59 22.04
N ILE A 273 21.74 -29.70 22.64
CA ILE A 273 21.03 -30.78 21.92
C ILE A 273 19.68 -30.28 21.39
N LEU A 274 18.95 -29.49 22.18
CA LEU A 274 17.65 -28.90 21.79
C LEU A 274 17.81 -27.89 20.66
N VAL A 275 18.81 -27.00 20.74
CA VAL A 275 19.13 -26.03 19.66
C VAL A 275 19.52 -26.76 18.38
N ARG A 276 20.34 -27.82 18.49
CA ARG A 276 20.74 -28.64 17.33
C ARG A 276 19.55 -29.36 16.69
N LYS A 277 18.56 -29.80 17.49
CA LYS A 277 17.35 -30.46 16.96
C LYS A 277 16.41 -29.47 16.28
N LEU A 278 16.31 -28.24 16.81
CA LEU A 278 15.48 -27.18 16.22
C LEU A 278 16.01 -26.73 14.85
N LEU A 279 17.33 -26.55 14.73
CA LEU A 279 18.00 -26.15 13.48
C LEU A 279 18.00 -27.22 12.38
N ARG A 280 17.61 -28.46 12.70
CA ARG A 280 17.54 -29.57 11.72
C ARG A 280 16.13 -29.81 11.19
N THR A 281 15.14 -29.04 11.67
CA THR A 281 13.72 -29.18 11.33
C THR A 281 13.24 -28.05 10.39
N TYR A 282 14.15 -27.18 9.96
CA TYR A 282 14.04 -26.22 8.86
C TYR A 282 15.20 -26.46 7.90
#